data_AF-A0A9D8L7U3-F1
#
_entry.id   AF-A0A9D8L7U3-F1
#
_cell.length_a   1.000
_cell.length_b   1.000
_cell.length_c   1.000
_cell.angle_alpha   90.00
_cell.angle_beta   90.00
_cell.angle_gamma   90.00
#
_symmetry.space_group_name_H-M   'P 1'
#
loop_
_entity.id
_entity.type
_entity.pdbx_description
1 polymer ?
#
loop_
_entity_poly.entity_id
_entity_poly.type
_entity_poly.pdbx_seq_one_letter_code
_entity_poly.pdbx_strand_id
1 'polypeptide(L)'
;LLRYLDEAIAGPAVARTLPYERAVENMMIAMEGDFTGAGYRMVMNQDEARRDAMRDAMLAQFRRLNDYLEWRNPDGTYLFDRFGLAEAVFTPMFVRFAFLDYYEGFELPPGADYDRVRRWREACLAHEAAQQVSAEEVVKVYYDYARGAGNGALLPDRTRSSFVFEPDWRERPWPPKDKYRPAASDAVLGLA
;
A
#
# COMPACT_ATOMS: atom_id res chain seq x y z
N LEU A 1 -19.11 -0.68 2.33
CA LEU A 1 -18.90 -2.12 2.64
C LEU A 1 -18.49 -2.33 4.09
N LEU A 2 -17.34 -1.81 4.56
CA LEU A 2 -16.86 -2.04 5.93
C LEU A 2 -17.91 -1.73 7.02
N ARG A 3 -18.57 -0.56 6.97
CA ARG A 3 -19.67 -0.23 7.90
C ARG A 3 -20.81 -1.24 7.88
N TYR A 4 -21.22 -1.68 6.69
CA TYR A 4 -22.28 -2.68 6.55
C TYR A 4 -21.88 -4.01 7.19
N LEU A 5 -20.63 -4.45 7.02
CA LEU A 5 -20.14 -5.70 7.64
C LEU A 5 -20.11 -5.59 9.17
N ASP A 6 -19.63 -4.48 9.72
CA ASP A 6 -19.64 -4.20 11.16
C ASP A 6 -21.07 -4.19 11.76
N GLU A 7 -22.07 -3.78 10.99
CA GLU A 7 -23.47 -3.70 11.43
C GLU A 7 -24.24 -5.02 11.22
N ALA A 8 -23.92 -5.77 10.15
CA ALA A 8 -24.67 -6.93 9.72
C ALA A 8 -24.14 -8.27 10.26
N ILE A 9 -22.85 -8.35 10.60
CA ILE A 9 -22.21 -9.59 11.06
C ILE A 9 -22.14 -9.59 12.58
N ALA A 10 -22.65 -10.65 13.21
CA ALA A 10 -22.54 -10.83 14.66
C ALA A 10 -21.07 -11.05 15.07
N GLY A 11 -20.62 -10.36 16.11
CA GLY A 11 -19.26 -10.46 16.62
C GLY A 11 -18.75 -9.15 17.20
N PRO A 12 -17.47 -9.10 17.61
CA PRO A 12 -16.84 -7.85 17.99
C PRO A 12 -16.75 -6.90 16.79
N ALA A 13 -17.18 -5.65 16.98
CA ALA A 13 -17.02 -4.61 15.96
C ALA A 13 -15.53 -4.34 15.72
N VAL A 14 -15.15 -4.27 14.43
CA VAL A 14 -13.79 -3.86 14.05
C VAL A 14 -13.59 -2.40 14.41
N ALA A 15 -14.56 -1.56 14.07
CA ALA A 15 -14.48 -0.15 14.37
C ALA A 15 -14.89 0.18 15.82
N ARG A 16 -14.41 1.32 16.32
CA ARG A 16 -14.62 1.75 17.72
C ARG A 16 -16.08 2.05 17.99
N THR A 17 -16.60 1.63 19.14
CA THR A 17 -18.01 1.86 19.49
C THR A 17 -18.23 3.19 20.22
N LEU A 18 -17.22 3.69 20.93
CA LEU A 18 -17.28 4.99 21.57
C LEU A 18 -17.24 6.11 20.51
N PRO A 19 -18.16 7.10 20.56
CA PRO A 19 -18.25 8.15 19.54
C PRO A 19 -16.93 8.92 19.34
N TYR A 20 -16.21 9.21 20.42
CA TYR A 20 -14.92 9.89 20.36
C TYR A 20 -13.86 9.05 19.64
N GLU A 21 -13.70 7.79 20.01
CA GLU A 21 -12.74 6.90 19.37
C GLU A 21 -13.07 6.66 17.90
N ARG A 22 -14.37 6.57 17.58
CA ARG A 22 -14.85 6.49 16.19
C ARG A 22 -14.47 7.73 15.38
N ALA A 23 -14.62 8.91 15.96
CA ALA A 23 -14.22 10.15 15.29
C ALA A 23 -12.71 10.17 15.01
N VAL A 24 -11.92 9.59 15.90
CA VAL A 24 -10.45 9.50 15.79
C VAL A 24 -10.04 8.53 14.68
N GLU A 25 -10.66 7.35 14.61
CA GLU A 25 -10.48 6.46 13.46
C GLU A 25 -10.82 7.17 12.15
N ASN A 26 -11.96 7.86 12.10
CA ASN A 26 -12.41 8.55 10.88
C ASN A 26 -11.47 9.69 10.47
N MET A 27 -10.91 10.44 11.42
CA MET A 27 -9.88 11.46 11.14
C MET A 27 -8.62 10.82 10.55
N MET A 28 -8.21 9.66 11.04
CA MET A 28 -7.08 8.93 10.46
C MET A 28 -7.39 8.43 9.04
N ILE A 29 -8.56 7.82 8.86
CA ILE A 29 -9.06 7.31 7.57
C ILE A 29 -9.17 8.41 6.52
N ALA A 30 -9.51 9.65 6.91
CA ALA A 30 -9.58 10.78 5.99
C ALA A 30 -8.22 11.10 5.33
N MET A 31 -7.09 10.64 5.89
CA MET A 31 -5.76 10.81 5.31
C MET A 31 -5.41 9.72 4.27
N GLU A 32 -6.20 8.65 4.15
CA GLU A 32 -5.89 7.51 3.29
C GLU A 32 -5.81 7.92 1.81
N GLY A 33 -6.71 8.78 1.33
CA GLY A 33 -6.73 9.18 -0.07
C GLY A 33 -5.43 9.87 -0.54
N ASP A 34 -4.89 10.80 0.27
CA ASP A 34 -3.64 11.49 -0.02
C ASP A 34 -2.44 10.53 0.03
N PHE A 35 -2.42 9.64 1.03
CA PHE A 35 -1.41 8.60 1.22
C PHE A 35 -1.37 7.64 0.02
N THR A 36 -2.52 7.10 -0.36
CA THR A 36 -2.71 6.22 -1.51
C THR A 36 -2.32 6.92 -2.81
N GLY A 37 -2.78 8.15 -2.99
CA GLY A 37 -2.44 8.95 -4.16
C GLY A 37 -0.93 9.20 -4.30
N ALA A 38 -0.22 9.46 -3.20
CA ALA A 38 1.23 9.66 -3.24
C ALA A 38 1.98 8.40 -3.71
N GLY A 39 1.64 7.23 -3.16
CA GLY A 39 2.26 5.97 -3.57
C GLY A 39 1.97 5.61 -5.02
N TYR A 40 0.73 5.79 -5.49
CA TYR A 40 0.39 5.54 -6.89
C TYR A 40 1.05 6.53 -7.86
N ARG A 41 1.15 7.82 -7.52
CA ARG A 41 1.90 8.78 -8.32
C ARG A 41 3.38 8.42 -8.41
N MET A 42 3.96 7.97 -7.30
CA MET A 42 5.36 7.53 -7.26
C MET A 42 5.58 6.31 -8.16
N VAL A 43 4.84 5.21 -7.96
CA VAL A 43 5.04 4.00 -8.77
C VAL A 43 4.75 4.21 -10.26
N MET A 44 3.82 5.10 -10.63
CA MET A 44 3.51 5.36 -12.05
C MET A 44 4.45 6.35 -12.74
N ASN A 45 5.22 7.14 -12.00
CA ASN A 45 6.11 8.16 -12.56
C ASN A 45 7.16 7.57 -13.53
N GLN A 46 7.11 7.92 -14.81
CA GLN A 46 8.12 7.50 -15.81
C GLN A 46 9.23 8.53 -16.03
N ASP A 47 9.23 9.65 -15.29
CA ASP A 47 10.25 10.69 -15.38
C ASP A 47 11.27 10.52 -14.23
N GLU A 48 12.46 10.02 -14.57
CA GLU A 48 13.52 9.75 -13.60
C GLU A 48 13.95 11.02 -12.84
N ALA A 49 13.91 12.19 -13.48
CA ALA A 49 14.27 13.46 -12.84
C ALA A 49 13.27 13.87 -11.73
N ARG A 50 12.08 13.27 -11.70
CA ARG A 50 11.05 13.52 -10.67
C ARG A 50 11.06 12.50 -9.55
N ARG A 51 11.95 11.51 -9.58
CA ARG A 51 12.00 10.42 -8.61
C ARG A 51 12.09 10.93 -7.16
N ASP A 52 13.01 11.83 -6.89
CA ASP A 52 13.22 12.37 -5.53
C ASP A 52 12.01 13.16 -5.05
N ALA A 53 11.40 13.97 -5.92
CA ALA A 53 10.18 14.72 -5.58
C ALA A 53 9.00 13.78 -5.23
N MET A 54 8.87 12.64 -5.92
CA MET A 54 7.84 11.64 -5.61
C MET A 54 8.13 10.93 -4.28
N ARG A 55 9.40 10.60 -4.03
CA ARG A 55 9.86 10.01 -2.77
C ARG A 55 9.58 10.95 -1.59
N ASP A 56 9.92 12.24 -1.71
CA ASP A 56 9.68 13.23 -0.67
C ASP A 56 8.19 13.43 -0.39
N ALA A 57 7.35 13.42 -1.43
CA ALA A 57 5.90 13.47 -1.27
C ALA A 57 5.37 12.25 -0.50
N MET A 58 5.90 11.06 -0.76
CA MET A 58 5.53 9.84 -0.02
C MET A 58 6.00 9.90 1.44
N LEU A 59 7.24 10.34 1.68
CA LEU A 59 7.77 10.53 3.03
C LEU A 59 6.98 11.55 3.84
N ALA A 60 6.48 12.62 3.21
CA ALA A 60 5.61 13.59 3.87
C ALA A 60 4.29 12.97 4.35
N GLN A 61 3.71 12.03 3.59
CA GLN A 61 2.50 11.31 4.02
C GLN A 61 2.78 10.41 5.22
N PHE A 62 3.92 9.71 5.22
CA PHE A 62 4.32 8.91 6.38
C PHE A 62 4.55 9.75 7.64
N ARG A 63 5.19 10.91 7.54
CA ARG A 63 5.35 11.84 8.68
C ARG A 63 3.99 12.29 9.23
N ARG A 64 3.05 12.64 8.35
CA ARG A 64 1.69 13.04 8.77
C ARG A 64 0.97 11.92 9.55
N LEU A 65 1.11 10.67 9.11
CA LEU A 65 0.58 9.51 9.83
C LEU A 65 1.31 9.29 11.17
N ASN A 66 2.64 9.46 11.18
CA ASN A 66 3.46 9.37 12.39
C ASN A 66 3.02 10.40 13.43
N ASP A 67 2.93 11.67 13.07
CA ASP A 67 2.49 12.76 13.94
C ASP A 67 1.09 12.50 14.52
N TYR A 68 0.20 11.96 13.69
CA TYR A 68 -1.14 11.57 14.16
C TYR A 68 -1.08 10.46 15.20
N LEU A 69 -0.30 9.40 14.94
CA LEU A 69 -0.16 8.28 15.87
C LEU A 69 0.55 8.68 17.17
N GLU A 70 1.56 9.55 17.10
CA GLU A 70 2.26 10.12 18.26
C GLU A 70 1.30 10.96 19.12
N TRP A 71 0.47 11.79 18.49
CA TRP A 71 -0.53 12.58 19.20
C TRP A 71 -1.58 11.73 19.92
N ARG A 72 -1.95 10.58 19.35
CA ARG A 72 -3.05 9.74 19.87
C ARG A 72 -2.59 8.67 20.86
N ASN A 73 -1.52 7.96 20.54
CA ASN A 73 -1.09 6.75 21.24
C ASN A 73 0.40 6.48 20.97
N PRO A 74 1.31 7.27 21.55
CA PRO A 74 2.74 7.25 21.22
C PRO A 74 3.41 5.90 21.53
N ASP A 75 2.99 5.25 22.63
CA ASP A 75 3.55 3.95 23.04
C ASP A 75 2.80 2.76 22.44
N GLY A 76 1.68 2.99 21.78
CA GLY A 76 0.83 1.93 21.25
C GLY A 76 1.41 1.18 20.05
N THR A 77 0.89 -0.03 19.84
CA THR A 77 1.12 -0.81 18.62
C THR A 77 0.17 -0.36 17.50
N TYR A 78 -1.14 -0.39 17.77
CA TYR A 78 -2.20 0.09 16.88
C TYR A 78 -2.59 1.53 17.20
N LEU A 79 -3.56 2.12 16.48
CA LEU A 79 -4.11 3.43 16.82
C LEU A 79 -4.68 3.46 18.24
N PHE A 80 -5.26 2.34 18.67
CA PHE A 80 -5.72 2.08 20.04
C PHE A 80 -5.15 0.75 20.55
N ASP A 81 -5.90 0.02 21.37
CA ASP A 81 -5.50 -1.23 22.04
C ASP A 81 -5.59 -2.49 21.17
N ARG A 82 -6.21 -2.42 19.98
CA ARG A 82 -6.41 -3.56 19.07
C ARG A 82 -6.45 -3.10 17.61
N PHE A 83 -6.32 -4.05 16.68
CA PHE A 83 -6.56 -3.81 15.25
C PHE A 83 -8.00 -3.32 15.04
N GLY A 84 -8.18 -2.14 14.44
CA GLY A 84 -9.48 -1.50 14.25
C GLY A 84 -9.76 -1.10 12.81
N LEU A 85 -10.67 -0.15 12.62
CA LEU A 85 -11.11 0.27 11.29
C LEU A 85 -10.03 1.03 10.53
N ALA A 86 -9.25 1.86 11.23
CA ALA A 86 -8.13 2.57 10.62
C ALA A 86 -7.10 1.57 10.07
N GLU A 87 -6.74 0.55 10.86
CA GLU A 87 -5.86 -0.52 10.40
C GLU A 87 -6.45 -1.29 9.21
N ALA A 88 -7.74 -1.64 9.26
CA ALA A 88 -8.43 -2.32 8.15
C ALA A 88 -8.39 -1.53 6.83
N VAL A 89 -8.42 -0.19 6.92
CA VAL A 89 -8.36 0.71 5.76
C VAL A 89 -6.94 0.86 5.22
N PHE A 90 -5.94 1.03 6.08
CA PHE A 90 -4.56 1.30 5.64
C PHE A 90 -3.76 0.03 5.33
N THR A 91 -4.07 -1.11 5.94
CA THR A 91 -3.32 -2.37 5.74
C THR A 91 -3.24 -2.77 4.26
N PRO A 92 -4.33 -2.75 3.48
CA PRO A 92 -4.25 -3.04 2.05
C PRO A 92 -3.34 -2.07 1.27
N MET A 93 -3.22 -0.81 1.71
CA MET A 93 -2.28 0.14 1.09
C MET A 93 -0.83 -0.20 1.43
N PHE A 94 -0.54 -0.57 2.68
CA PHE A 94 0.80 -1.02 3.07
C PHE A 94 1.23 -2.27 2.31
N VAL A 95 0.32 -3.24 2.12
CA VAL A 95 0.57 -4.44 1.31
C VAL A 95 0.86 -4.04 -0.14
N ARG A 96 0.02 -3.19 -0.75
CA ARG A 96 0.22 -2.70 -2.12
C ARG A 96 1.55 -1.97 -2.29
N PHE A 97 1.97 -1.19 -1.30
CA PHE A 97 3.21 -0.43 -1.39
C PHE A 97 4.48 -1.29 -1.37
N ALA A 98 4.39 -2.62 -1.29
CA ALA A 98 5.47 -3.52 -1.66
C ALA A 98 6.05 -3.22 -3.07
N PHE A 99 5.23 -2.67 -3.99
CA PHE A 99 5.74 -2.22 -5.28
C PHE A 99 6.72 -1.03 -5.17
N LEU A 100 6.63 -0.18 -4.14
CA LEU A 100 7.54 0.95 -3.95
C LEU A 100 8.90 0.41 -3.48
N ASP A 101 8.87 -0.51 -2.52
CA ASP A 101 10.06 -1.18 -2.03
C ASP A 101 10.79 -1.89 -3.20
N TYR A 102 10.04 -2.59 -4.06
CA TYR A 102 10.61 -3.39 -5.16
C TYR A 102 11.10 -2.57 -6.37
N TYR A 103 10.27 -1.65 -6.89
CA TYR A 103 10.57 -0.92 -8.15
C TYR A 103 11.26 0.43 -7.91
N GLU A 104 11.10 1.03 -6.74
CA GLU A 104 11.67 2.34 -6.41
C GLU A 104 12.80 2.27 -5.39
N GLY A 105 12.97 1.14 -4.70
CA GLY A 105 13.88 1.04 -3.55
C GLY A 105 13.45 1.97 -2.42
N PHE A 106 12.15 2.16 -2.24
CA PHE A 106 11.63 3.03 -1.18
C PHE A 106 11.83 2.39 0.19
N GLU A 107 12.34 3.16 1.13
CA GLU A 107 12.49 2.77 2.53
C GLU A 107 12.15 3.96 3.42
N LEU A 108 11.55 3.69 4.59
CA LEU A 108 11.37 4.71 5.61
C LEU A 108 12.69 5.01 6.31
N PRO A 109 13.13 6.29 6.36
CA PRO A 109 14.29 6.68 7.15
C PRO A 109 14.11 6.29 8.62
N PRO A 110 15.19 5.92 9.34
CA PRO A 110 15.15 5.76 10.79
C PRO A 110 14.90 7.10 11.49
N GLY A 111 14.32 7.06 12.69
CA GLY A 111 14.20 8.21 13.59
C GLY A 111 12.76 8.57 13.93
N ALA A 112 12.61 9.46 14.92
CA ALA A 112 11.34 9.80 15.56
C ALA A 112 10.24 10.26 14.60
N ASP A 113 10.60 10.87 13.47
CA ASP A 113 9.67 11.27 12.40
C ASP A 113 8.93 10.10 11.75
N TYR A 114 9.40 8.86 11.93
CA TYR A 114 8.89 7.65 11.29
C TYR A 114 8.74 6.45 12.21
N ASP A 115 9.31 6.45 13.41
CA ASP A 115 9.39 5.27 14.27
C ASP A 115 8.00 4.76 14.70
N ARG A 116 7.06 5.66 14.97
CA ARG A 116 5.71 5.28 15.39
C ARG A 116 4.86 4.72 14.26
N VAL A 117 4.90 5.34 13.08
CA VAL A 117 4.22 4.82 11.88
C VAL A 117 4.87 3.53 11.38
N ARG A 118 6.18 3.35 11.57
CA ARG A 118 6.88 2.10 11.27
C ARG A 118 6.34 0.95 12.12
N ARG A 119 6.30 1.12 13.44
CA ARG A 119 5.73 0.13 14.37
C ARG A 119 4.29 -0.22 14.00
N TRP A 120 3.50 0.79 13.65
CA TRP A 120 2.12 0.60 13.21
C TRP A 120 2.00 -0.21 11.92
N ARG A 121 2.77 0.17 10.89
CA ARG A 121 2.82 -0.54 9.59
C ARG A 121 3.24 -1.99 9.78
N GLU A 122 4.29 -2.25 10.57
CA GLU A 122 4.78 -3.61 10.85
C GLU A 122 3.69 -4.47 11.52
N ALA A 123 2.99 -3.91 12.52
CA ALA A 123 1.90 -4.61 13.19
C ALA A 123 0.69 -4.87 12.27
N CYS A 124 0.37 -3.94 11.36
CA CYS A 124 -0.66 -4.13 10.34
C CYS A 124 -0.31 -5.25 9.36
N LEU A 125 0.93 -5.28 8.86
CA LEU A 125 1.41 -6.28 7.91
C LEU A 125 1.56 -7.68 8.54
N ALA A 126 1.87 -7.74 9.83
CA ALA A 126 1.98 -9.01 10.57
C ALA A 126 0.63 -9.58 11.03
N HIS A 127 -0.47 -8.82 10.91
CA HIS A 127 -1.78 -9.26 11.39
C HIS A 127 -2.30 -10.45 10.57
N GLU A 128 -2.91 -11.45 11.23
CA GLU A 128 -3.35 -12.70 10.58
C GLU A 128 -4.35 -12.46 9.43
N ALA A 129 -5.24 -11.48 9.57
CA ALA A 129 -6.20 -11.10 8.54
C ALA A 129 -5.57 -10.43 7.31
N ALA A 130 -4.28 -10.07 7.36
CA ALA A 130 -3.56 -9.41 6.27
C ALA A 130 -2.76 -10.39 5.38
N GLN A 131 -2.82 -11.70 5.65
CA GLN A 131 -1.95 -12.68 5.00
C GLN A 131 -2.48 -13.21 3.65
N GLN A 132 -3.66 -12.76 3.21
CA GLN A 132 -4.28 -13.26 1.97
C GLN A 132 -3.50 -12.87 0.72
N VAL A 133 -2.93 -11.67 0.68
CA VAL A 133 -2.23 -11.11 -0.50
C VAL A 133 -0.76 -10.93 -0.14
N SER A 134 0.12 -11.53 -0.93
CA SER A 134 1.57 -11.47 -0.68
C SER A 134 2.22 -10.26 -1.36
N ALA A 135 3.38 -9.84 -0.85
CA ALA A 135 4.20 -8.82 -1.49
C ALA A 135 4.62 -9.24 -2.92
N GLU A 136 4.91 -10.53 -3.14
CA GLU A 136 5.23 -11.07 -4.46
C GLU A 136 4.07 -10.93 -5.45
N GLU A 137 2.86 -11.30 -5.02
CA GLU A 137 1.65 -11.14 -5.82
C GLU A 137 1.47 -9.68 -6.23
N VAL A 138 1.54 -8.75 -5.26
CA VAL A 138 1.45 -7.31 -5.53
C VAL A 138 2.48 -6.88 -6.56
N VAL A 139 3.75 -7.22 -6.36
CA VAL A 139 4.82 -6.82 -7.28
C VAL A 139 4.54 -7.31 -8.70
N LYS A 140 4.12 -8.57 -8.84
CA LYS A 140 3.83 -9.18 -10.15
C LYS A 140 2.61 -8.55 -10.83
N VAL A 141 1.49 -8.38 -10.12
CA VAL A 141 0.25 -7.89 -10.73
C VAL A 141 0.22 -6.38 -10.94
N TYR A 142 1.05 -5.62 -10.23
CA TYR A 142 1.20 -4.16 -10.41
C TYR A 142 2.36 -3.76 -11.34
N TYR A 143 2.95 -4.70 -12.10
CA TYR A 143 4.07 -4.36 -13.01
C TYR A 143 3.71 -3.23 -13.99
N ASP A 144 2.52 -3.26 -14.58
CA ASP A 144 2.14 -2.24 -15.57
C ASP A 144 1.99 -0.84 -14.94
N TYR A 145 1.60 -0.76 -13.66
CA TYR A 145 1.61 0.50 -12.91
C TYR A 145 3.03 1.05 -12.80
N ALA A 146 4.02 0.19 -12.52
CA ALA A 146 5.42 0.60 -12.51
C ALA A 146 5.87 1.15 -13.89
N ARG A 147 5.19 0.82 -14.97
CA ARG A 147 5.44 1.33 -16.33
C ARG A 147 4.51 2.47 -16.75
N GLY A 148 3.77 3.06 -15.80
CA GLY A 148 2.89 4.21 -16.05
C GLY A 148 1.53 3.83 -16.65
N ALA A 149 1.21 2.54 -16.76
CA ALA A 149 -0.08 2.05 -17.23
C ALA A 149 -0.95 1.60 -16.06
N GLY A 150 -1.73 2.54 -15.53
CA GLY A 150 -2.69 2.29 -14.45
C GLY A 150 -4.05 1.79 -14.94
N ASN A 151 -4.89 1.32 -14.01
CA ASN A 151 -6.30 1.00 -14.22
C ASN A 151 -6.57 -0.02 -15.34
N GLY A 152 -5.67 -0.99 -15.50
CA GLY A 152 -5.78 -2.03 -16.53
C GLY A 152 -5.41 -1.59 -17.94
N ALA A 153 -4.84 -0.39 -18.10
CA ALA A 153 -4.26 0.03 -19.37
C ALA A 153 -3.13 -0.93 -19.80
N LEU A 154 -3.00 -1.12 -21.10
CA LEU A 154 -1.91 -1.90 -21.71
C LEU A 154 -0.80 -0.97 -22.18
N LEU A 155 0.44 -1.40 -21.94
CA LEU A 155 1.61 -0.76 -22.55
C LEU A 155 1.65 -1.06 -24.05
N PRO A 156 2.35 -0.24 -24.85
CA PRO A 156 2.66 -0.59 -26.24
C PRO A 156 3.27 -2.00 -26.34
N ASP A 157 2.90 -2.73 -27.39
CA ASP A 157 3.41 -4.06 -27.73
C ASP A 157 3.11 -5.17 -26.69
N ARG A 158 2.25 -4.90 -25.70
CA ARG A 158 1.71 -5.90 -24.78
C ARG A 158 0.33 -6.35 -25.24
N THR A 159 0.06 -7.65 -25.13
CA THR A 159 -1.25 -8.26 -25.44
C THR A 159 -2.05 -8.56 -24.19
N ARG A 160 -1.40 -8.63 -23.02
CA ARG A 160 -2.04 -8.94 -21.73
C ARG A 160 -1.59 -8.00 -20.64
N SER A 161 -2.52 -7.65 -19.74
CA SER A 161 -2.19 -6.88 -18.54
C SER A 161 -1.50 -7.79 -17.53
N SER A 162 -0.60 -7.24 -16.73
CA SER A 162 -0.07 -7.88 -15.52
C SER A 162 -1.17 -8.28 -14.52
N PHE A 163 -2.36 -7.67 -14.59
CA PHE A 163 -3.53 -8.03 -13.76
C PHE A 163 -4.35 -9.22 -14.27
N VAL A 164 -4.01 -9.85 -15.39
CA VAL A 164 -4.75 -11.04 -15.85
C VAL A 164 -4.78 -12.10 -14.75
N PHE A 165 -5.85 -12.90 -14.67
CA PHE A 165 -5.94 -13.98 -13.68
C PHE A 165 -5.08 -15.19 -14.07
N GLU A 166 -5.06 -15.50 -15.37
CA GLU A 166 -4.28 -16.58 -15.94
C GLU A 166 -3.18 -15.99 -16.82
N PRO A 167 -1.98 -16.59 -16.92
CA PRO A 167 -1.48 -17.65 -16.03
C PRO A 167 -1.36 -17.17 -14.58
N ASP A 168 -1.49 -18.04 -13.58
CA ASP A 168 -1.48 -17.63 -12.17
C ASP A 168 -0.17 -16.92 -11.80
N TRP A 169 -0.23 -15.87 -10.95
CA TRP A 169 0.97 -15.11 -10.58
C TRP A 169 2.06 -15.97 -9.94
N ARG A 170 1.71 -17.08 -9.29
CA ARG A 170 2.67 -18.00 -8.65
C ARG A 170 3.59 -18.68 -9.67
N GLU A 171 3.12 -18.83 -10.90
CA GLU A 171 3.87 -19.48 -11.98
C GLU A 171 4.71 -18.49 -12.81
N ARG A 172 4.45 -17.18 -12.63
CA ARG A 172 5.16 -16.13 -13.36
C ARG A 172 6.56 -15.89 -12.77
N PRO A 173 7.56 -15.50 -13.58
CA PRO A 173 8.84 -15.04 -13.07
C PRO A 173 8.69 -13.72 -12.30
N TRP A 174 9.71 -13.37 -11.52
CA TRP A 174 9.81 -12.02 -10.95
C TRP A 174 10.02 -11.00 -12.07
N PRO A 175 9.25 -9.90 -12.09
CA PRO A 175 9.42 -8.86 -13.09
C PRO A 175 10.74 -8.09 -12.89
N PRO A 176 11.31 -7.48 -13.95
CA PRO A 176 12.49 -6.64 -13.82
C PRO A 176 12.25 -5.45 -12.88
N LYS A 177 13.16 -5.26 -11.91
CA LYS A 177 13.12 -4.14 -10.94
C LYS A 177 13.31 -2.77 -11.57
N ASP A 178 14.14 -2.69 -12.62
CA ASP A 178 14.53 -1.41 -13.22
C ASP A 178 13.37 -0.80 -13.99
N LYS A 179 12.67 0.11 -13.31
CA LYS A 179 11.46 0.79 -13.74
C LYS A 179 11.68 1.77 -14.90
N TYR A 180 12.86 2.37 -15.00
CA TYR A 180 13.16 3.42 -15.98
C TYR A 180 13.76 2.89 -17.29
N ARG A 181 14.08 1.59 -17.34
CA ARG A 181 14.46 0.90 -18.59
C ARG A 181 13.25 0.55 -19.47
N PRO A 182 13.48 0.09 -20.73
CA PRO A 182 12.40 -0.42 -21.57
C PRO A 182 11.54 -1.48 -20.85
N ALA A 183 10.22 -1.44 -21.10
CA ALA A 183 9.27 -2.37 -20.51
C ALA A 183 9.51 -3.81 -20.98
N ALA A 184 9.23 -4.77 -20.11
CA ALA A 184 9.29 -6.19 -20.39
C ALA A 184 8.11 -6.63 -21.26
N SER A 185 8.36 -7.58 -22.16
CA SER A 185 7.33 -8.21 -22.99
C SER A 185 6.47 -9.21 -22.19
N ASP A 186 5.36 -9.65 -22.78
CA ASP A 186 4.49 -10.69 -22.19
C ASP A 186 5.29 -11.96 -21.87
N ALA A 187 6.18 -12.41 -22.76
CA ALA A 187 6.98 -13.61 -22.56
C ALA A 187 7.94 -13.48 -21.35
N VAL A 188 8.57 -12.31 -21.18
CA VAL A 188 9.49 -12.05 -20.05
C VAL A 188 8.73 -12.03 -18.72
N LEU A 189 7.47 -11.57 -18.72
CA LEU A 189 6.60 -11.55 -17.55
C LEU A 189 5.88 -12.88 -17.30
N GLY A 190 6.10 -13.89 -18.16
CA GLY A 190 5.38 -15.16 -18.11
C GLY A 190 3.87 -15.00 -18.31
N LEU A 191 3.47 -14.08 -19.19
CA LEU A 191 2.06 -13.83 -19.54
C LEU A 191 1.64 -14.49 -20.86
N ALA A 192 2.59 -14.95 -21.68
CA ALA A 192 2.31 -15.57 -22.98
C ALA A 192 1.61 -16.93 -22.82
#